data_AF-A0A917TAB9-F1
#
_entry.id   AF-A0A917TAB9-F1
#
_cell.length_a   1.000
_cell.length_b   1.000
_cell.length_c   1.000
_cell.angle_alpha   90.00
_cell.angle_beta   90.00
_cell.angle_gamma   90.00
#
_symmetry.space_group_name_H-M   'P 1'
#
loop_
_entity.id
_entity.type
_entity.pdbx_description
1 polymer ?
#
loop_
_entity_poly.entity_id
_entity_poly.type
_entity_poly.pdbx_seq_one_letter_code
_entity_poly.pdbx_strand_id
1 'polypeptide(L)'
;MVAVATPLAEDIAKASGGELTINIVPGGALGSVRVTLKALSNSAIDMGMIADFYTPAELPNSVVLSDFGTLGKDSRVMTAAINENLLLACQNCLAEYTERDIVPLMMYSTTPYALMCKDGDVSSFQAVQGKKVRGTGGMG
;
A
#
# COMPACT_ATOMS: atom_id res chain seq x y z
N MET A 1 -1.73 -10.57 1.90
CA MET A 1 -0.50 -10.22 1.16
C MET A 1 0.18 -11.45 0.57
N VAL A 2 0.64 -12.44 1.36
CA VAL A 2 1.19 -13.69 0.79
C VAL A 2 0.22 -14.37 -0.18
N ALA A 3 -1.07 -14.43 0.19
CA ALA A 3 -2.14 -14.98 -0.66
C ALA A 3 -2.33 -14.28 -2.02
N VAL A 4 -1.72 -13.11 -2.27
CA VAL A 4 -1.75 -12.40 -3.56
C VAL A 4 -0.39 -12.45 -4.24
N ALA A 5 0.69 -12.26 -3.47
CA ALA A 5 2.06 -12.27 -4.01
C ALA A 5 2.47 -13.65 -4.53
N THR A 6 2.06 -14.75 -3.88
CA THR A 6 2.41 -16.11 -4.30
C THR A 6 1.80 -16.47 -5.66
N PRO A 7 0.48 -16.31 -5.89
CA PRO A 7 -0.09 -16.52 -7.22
C PRO A 7 0.55 -15.66 -8.30
N LEU A 8 0.83 -14.37 -8.02
CA LEU A 8 1.50 -13.49 -8.97
C LEU A 8 2.90 -14.01 -9.36
N ALA A 9 3.67 -14.49 -8.39
CA ALA A 9 4.99 -15.07 -8.64
C ALA A 9 4.91 -16.33 -9.51
N GLU A 10 3.92 -17.20 -9.26
CA GLU A 10 3.68 -18.41 -10.05
C GLU A 10 3.27 -18.07 -11.50
N ASP A 11 2.38 -17.07 -11.67
CA ASP A 11 1.94 -16.61 -12.98
C ASP A 11 3.09 -15.99 -13.78
N ILE A 12 3.97 -15.21 -13.14
CA ILE A 12 5.17 -14.64 -13.78
C ILE A 12 6.14 -15.74 -14.19
N ALA A 13 6.38 -16.73 -13.34
CA ALA A 13 7.25 -17.86 -13.68
C ALA A 13 6.69 -18.65 -14.88
N LYS A 14 5.37 -18.88 -14.91
CA LYS A 14 4.72 -19.57 -16.02
C LYS A 14 4.77 -18.76 -17.32
N ALA A 15 4.45 -17.46 -17.26
CA ALA A 15 4.42 -16.59 -18.42
C ALA A 15 5.81 -16.37 -19.04
N SER A 16 6.86 -16.40 -18.22
CA SER A 16 8.26 -16.28 -18.66
C SER A 16 8.91 -17.62 -19.03
N GLY A 17 8.17 -18.74 -19.03
CA GLY A 17 8.76 -20.06 -19.28
C GLY A 17 9.82 -20.47 -18.25
N GLY A 18 9.78 -19.89 -17.05
CA GLY A 18 10.74 -20.12 -15.97
C GLY A 18 11.96 -19.22 -15.97
N GLU A 19 12.09 -18.28 -16.92
CA GLU A 19 13.21 -17.34 -16.97
C GLU A 19 13.17 -16.33 -15.81
N LEU A 20 11.97 -15.94 -15.36
CA LEU A 20 11.78 -15.06 -14.21
C LEU A 20 11.18 -15.84 -13.04
N THR A 21 11.81 -15.76 -11.88
CA THR A 21 11.27 -16.32 -10.63
C THR A 21 11.34 -15.28 -9.53
N ILE A 22 10.33 -15.25 -8.65
CA ILE A 22 10.24 -14.29 -7.56
C ILE A 22 10.36 -15.03 -6.23
N ASN A 23 11.39 -14.69 -5.46
CA ASN A 23 11.55 -15.17 -4.08
C ASN A 23 10.82 -14.24 -3.11
N ILE A 24 9.70 -14.70 -2.54
CA ILE A 24 8.88 -13.91 -1.62
C ILE A 24 9.44 -14.03 -0.20
N VAL A 25 9.85 -12.89 0.37
CA VAL A 25 10.28 -12.81 1.77
C VAL A 25 9.27 -12.01 2.60
N PRO A 26 8.37 -12.68 3.36
CA PRO A 26 7.35 -12.00 4.15
C PRO A 26 7.91 -11.41 5.46
N GLY A 27 7.07 -10.68 6.19
CA GLY A 27 7.39 -10.21 7.54
C GLY A 27 8.30 -8.98 7.62
N GLY A 28 8.61 -8.34 6.48
CA GLY A 28 9.45 -7.14 6.44
C GLY A 28 10.93 -7.40 6.71
N ALA A 29 11.40 -8.65 6.54
CA ALA A 29 12.78 -9.03 6.82
C ALA A 29 13.81 -8.34 5.88
N LEU A 30 13.44 -8.09 4.62
CA LEU A 30 14.28 -7.38 3.65
C LEU A 30 14.14 -5.85 3.72
N GLY A 31 13.08 -5.37 4.37
CA GLY A 31 12.75 -3.96 4.45
C GLY A 31 11.48 -3.76 5.26
N SER A 32 11.58 -2.98 6.33
CA SER A 32 10.38 -2.54 7.05
C SER A 32 9.53 -1.65 6.14
N VAL A 33 8.26 -1.50 6.48
CA VAL A 33 7.29 -0.72 5.67
C VAL A 33 7.74 0.72 5.36
N ARG A 34 8.58 1.31 6.20
CA ARG A 34 9.13 2.67 6.00
C ARG A 34 10.37 2.72 5.11
N VAL A 35 11.05 1.58 4.93
CA VAL A 35 12.33 1.50 4.21
C VAL A 35 12.13 0.97 2.78
N THR A 36 11.01 0.28 2.50
CA THR A 36 10.73 -0.35 1.20
C THR A 36 10.89 0.59 0.01
N LEU A 37 10.39 1.83 0.08
CA LEU A 37 10.52 2.79 -1.02
C LEU A 37 11.99 3.07 -1.36
N LYS A 38 12.82 3.35 -0.34
CA LYS A 38 14.26 3.60 -0.52
C LYS A 38 15.00 2.34 -0.97
N ALA A 39 14.62 1.18 -0.47
CA ALA A 39 15.23 -0.09 -0.85
C ALA A 39 14.98 -0.41 -2.33
N LEU A 40 13.78 -0.11 -2.85
CA LEU A 40 13.46 -0.23 -4.28
C LEU A 40 14.25 0.78 -5.12
N SER A 41 14.24 2.05 -4.72
CA SER A 41 14.92 3.12 -5.48
C SER A 41 16.43 2.92 -5.59
N ASN A 42 17.04 2.23 -4.61
CA ASN A 42 18.47 1.91 -4.63
C ASN A 42 18.76 0.49 -5.16
N SER A 43 17.76 -0.21 -5.70
CA SER A 43 17.86 -1.59 -6.20
C SER A 43 18.40 -2.60 -5.17
N ALA A 44 18.17 -2.36 -3.88
CA ALA A 44 18.49 -3.30 -2.81
C ALA A 44 17.47 -4.44 -2.72
N ILE A 45 16.25 -4.21 -3.22
CA ILE A 45 15.22 -5.21 -3.52
C ILE A 45 14.63 -4.92 -4.89
N ASP A 46 14.27 -5.95 -5.64
CA ASP A 46 13.75 -5.81 -7.01
C ASP A 46 12.23 -5.52 -7.04
N MET A 47 11.50 -6.01 -6.03
CA MET A 47 10.05 -5.86 -5.95
C MET A 47 9.60 -5.74 -4.49
N GLY A 48 8.61 -4.88 -4.24
CA GLY A 48 8.08 -4.64 -2.91
C GLY A 48 6.73 -3.95 -2.93
N MET A 49 6.03 -4.02 -1.81
CA MET A 49 4.78 -3.27 -1.60
C MET A 49 5.09 -1.99 -0.84
N ILE A 50 4.77 -0.85 -1.44
CA ILE A 50 4.92 0.46 -0.83
C ILE A 50 3.60 0.86 -0.18
N ALA A 51 3.67 1.35 1.06
CA ALA A 51 2.58 2.06 1.70
C ALA A 51 2.95 3.53 1.77
N ASP A 52 2.48 4.29 0.77
CA ASP A 52 2.77 5.70 0.50
C ASP A 52 2.52 6.64 1.68
N PHE A 53 1.50 6.37 2.50
CA PHE A 53 1.20 7.13 3.72
C PHE A 53 2.28 7.04 4.83
N TYR A 54 3.34 6.24 4.65
CA TYR A 54 4.53 6.27 5.52
C TYR A 54 5.65 7.19 5.02
N THR A 55 5.58 7.64 3.77
CA THR A 55 6.58 8.48 3.08
C THR A 55 5.88 9.60 2.28
N PRO A 56 5.06 10.44 2.95
CA PRO A 56 4.28 11.48 2.26
C PRO A 56 5.15 12.60 1.68
N ALA A 57 6.35 12.82 2.22
CA ALA A 57 7.28 13.83 1.69
C ALA A 57 7.88 13.38 0.35
N GLU A 58 8.03 12.07 0.18
CA GLU A 58 8.55 11.45 -1.04
C GLU A 58 7.47 11.19 -2.08
N LEU A 59 6.23 10.90 -1.65
CA LEU A 59 5.08 10.58 -2.50
C LEU A 59 3.87 11.52 -2.24
N PRO A 60 4.03 12.86 -2.35
CA PRO A 60 3.02 13.84 -1.94
C PRO A 60 1.71 13.82 -2.76
N ASN A 61 1.73 13.38 -4.02
CA ASN A 61 0.54 13.25 -4.86
C ASN A 61 -0.13 11.90 -4.62
N SER A 62 0.64 10.82 -4.57
CA SER A 62 0.09 9.46 -4.41
C SER A 62 -0.55 9.27 -3.04
N VAL A 63 0.01 9.85 -1.97
CA VAL A 63 -0.52 9.72 -0.61
C VAL A 63 -1.96 10.22 -0.45
N VAL A 64 -2.39 11.18 -1.28
CA VAL A 64 -3.76 11.68 -1.28
C VAL A 64 -4.77 10.55 -1.54
N LEU A 65 -4.41 9.57 -2.38
CA LEU A 65 -5.25 8.40 -2.65
C LEU A 65 -5.43 7.53 -1.41
N SER A 66 -4.37 7.38 -0.62
CA SER A 66 -4.39 6.63 0.63
C SER A 66 -5.13 7.36 1.75
N ASP A 67 -5.07 8.70 1.80
CA ASP A 67 -5.86 9.49 2.75
C ASP A 67 -7.37 9.31 2.54
N PHE A 68 -7.81 9.15 1.29
CA PHE A 68 -9.20 8.79 0.96
C PHE A 68 -9.56 7.34 1.31
N GLY A 69 -8.58 6.48 1.62
CA GLY A 69 -8.80 5.08 1.97
C GLY A 69 -9.71 4.88 3.18
N THR A 70 -9.76 5.85 4.11
CA THR A 70 -10.66 5.82 5.28
C THR A 70 -12.13 6.11 4.92
N LEU A 71 -12.40 6.75 3.78
CA LEU A 71 -13.75 7.04 3.29
C LEU A 71 -14.33 5.88 2.47
N GLY A 72 -13.46 5.01 1.95
CA GLY A 72 -13.83 3.88 1.11
C GLY A 72 -14.70 2.87 1.86
N LYS A 73 -15.90 2.58 1.32
CA LYS A 73 -16.82 1.57 1.88
C LYS A 73 -16.71 0.20 1.21
N ASP A 74 -16.17 0.16 0.00
CA ASP A 74 -15.96 -1.07 -0.78
C ASP A 74 -14.55 -1.06 -1.36
N SER A 75 -13.70 -1.98 -0.90
CA SER A 75 -12.30 -2.06 -1.33
C SER A 75 -12.14 -2.40 -2.80
N ARG A 76 -13.13 -3.03 -3.44
CA ARG A 76 -13.09 -3.36 -4.87
C ARG A 76 -13.28 -2.10 -5.70
N VAL A 77 -14.27 -1.28 -5.34
CA VAL A 77 -14.53 0.02 -5.99
C VAL A 77 -13.33 0.94 -5.80
N MET A 78 -12.80 1.02 -4.58
CA MET A 78 -11.62 1.86 -4.30
C MET A 78 -10.38 1.37 -5.05
N THR A 79 -10.14 0.06 -5.12
CA THR A 79 -9.02 -0.51 -5.89
C THR A 79 -9.11 -0.14 -7.37
N ALA A 80 -10.29 -0.21 -7.98
CA ALA A 80 -10.47 0.22 -9.37
C ALA A 80 -10.18 1.73 -9.53
N ALA A 81 -10.76 2.57 -8.67
CA ALA A 81 -10.61 4.02 -8.74
C ALA A 81 -9.16 4.48 -8.55
N ILE A 82 -8.42 3.92 -7.59
CA ILE A 82 -7.01 4.31 -7.36
C ILE A 82 -6.10 3.84 -8.49
N ASN A 83 -6.37 2.69 -9.13
CA ASN A 83 -5.58 2.26 -10.30
C ASN A 83 -5.90 3.13 -11.53
N GLU A 84 -7.16 3.48 -11.77
CA GLU A 84 -7.50 4.45 -12.82
C GLU A 84 -6.80 5.80 -12.57
N ASN A 85 -6.78 6.25 -11.31
CA ASN A 85 -6.11 7.50 -10.98
C ASN A 85 -4.59 7.41 -11.16
N LEU A 86 -3.93 6.39 -10.62
CA LEU A 86 -2.48 6.22 -10.75
C LEU A 86 -2.04 6.03 -12.21
N LEU A 87 -2.74 5.20 -12.97
CA LEU A 87 -2.30 4.77 -14.30
C LEU A 87 -2.73 5.73 -15.41
N LEU A 88 -3.85 6.44 -15.24
CA LEU A 88 -4.45 7.24 -16.32
C LEU A 88 -4.63 8.71 -15.94
N ALA A 89 -5.20 9.01 -14.76
CA ALA A 89 -5.65 10.37 -14.46
C ALA A 89 -4.58 11.27 -13.80
N CYS A 90 -3.61 10.72 -13.08
CA CYS A 90 -2.63 11.46 -12.29
C CYS A 90 -1.19 11.19 -12.77
N GLN A 91 -0.75 11.94 -13.77
CA GLN A 91 0.62 11.82 -14.29
C GLN A 91 1.67 12.13 -13.22
N ASN A 92 1.39 13.06 -12.30
CA ASN A 92 2.30 13.37 -11.19
C ASN A 92 2.43 12.20 -10.21
N CYS A 93 1.35 11.45 -9.96
CA CYS A 93 1.39 10.27 -9.11
C CYS A 93 2.28 9.19 -9.74
N LEU A 94 2.15 8.97 -11.05
CA LEU A 94 3.01 8.04 -11.78
C LEU A 94 4.49 8.51 -11.77
N ALA A 95 4.71 9.80 -11.99
CA ALA A 95 6.05 10.42 -12.00
C ALA A 95 6.81 10.20 -10.69
N GLU A 96 6.12 10.25 -9.54
CA GLU A 96 6.73 10.01 -8.23
C GLU A 96 7.42 8.64 -8.12
N TYR A 97 6.88 7.61 -8.78
CA TYR A 97 7.52 6.30 -8.83
C TYR A 97 8.60 6.24 -9.91
N THR A 98 8.29 6.71 -11.12
CA THR A 98 9.22 6.56 -12.26
C THR A 98 10.48 7.41 -12.11
N GLU A 99 10.42 8.59 -11.48
CA GLU A 99 11.61 9.41 -11.17
C GLU A 99 12.56 8.75 -10.17
N ARG A 100 12.11 7.69 -9.49
CA ARG A 100 12.88 6.89 -8.54
C ARG A 100 13.29 5.53 -9.12
N ASP A 101 13.18 5.36 -10.43
CA ASP A 101 13.41 4.10 -11.14
C ASP A 101 12.48 2.96 -10.68
N ILE A 102 11.26 3.31 -10.22
CA ILE A 102 10.25 2.35 -9.78
C ILE A 102 9.11 2.28 -10.81
N VAL A 103 8.77 1.06 -11.23
CA VAL A 103 7.60 0.79 -12.06
C VAL A 103 6.44 0.35 -11.17
N PRO A 104 5.41 1.16 -10.95
CA PRO A 104 4.27 0.75 -10.16
C PRO A 104 3.39 -0.21 -10.98
N LEU A 105 3.26 -1.46 -10.51
CA LEU A 105 2.47 -2.49 -11.21
C LEU A 105 0.97 -2.38 -10.94
N MET A 106 0.60 -2.11 -9.68
CA MET A 106 -0.77 -1.94 -9.24
C MET A 106 -0.81 -1.25 -7.87
N MET A 107 -1.93 -0.60 -7.57
CA MET A 107 -2.32 -0.26 -6.20
C MET A 107 -3.52 -1.10 -5.77
N TYR A 108 -3.72 -1.26 -4.47
CA TYR A 108 -4.93 -1.90 -3.95
C TYR A 108 -5.39 -1.23 -2.67
N SER A 109 -6.71 -1.21 -2.47
CA SER A 109 -7.31 -0.76 -1.22
C SER A 109 -7.37 -1.92 -0.24
N THR A 110 -7.01 -1.66 1.02
CA THR A 110 -7.35 -2.57 2.12
C THR A 110 -8.87 -2.56 2.36
N THR A 111 -9.34 -3.49 3.18
CA THR A 111 -10.72 -3.46 3.70
C THR A 111 -10.98 -2.18 4.51
N PRO A 112 -12.24 -1.73 4.61
CA PRO A 112 -12.59 -0.56 5.41
C PRO A 112 -12.04 -0.65 6.84
N TYR A 113 -11.56 0.48 7.35
CA TYR A 113 -10.97 0.57 8.68
C TYR A 113 -12.06 0.51 9.75
N ALA A 114 -11.83 -0.30 10.78
CA ALA A 114 -12.66 -0.39 11.96
C ALA A 114 -11.82 -0.19 13.22
N LEU A 115 -12.40 0.42 14.24
CA LEU A 115 -11.77 0.50 15.56
C LEU A 115 -11.79 -0.89 16.20
N MET A 116 -10.60 -1.42 16.50
CA MET A 116 -10.44 -2.64 17.29
C MET A 116 -10.22 -2.24 18.75
N CYS A 117 -11.19 -2.52 19.60
CA CYS A 117 -11.17 -2.15 21.01
C CYS A 117 -10.99 -3.37 21.91
N LYS A 118 -10.18 -3.21 22.96
CA LYS A 118 -10.01 -4.23 23.99
C LYS A 118 -11.31 -4.45 24.76
N ASP A 119 -11.94 -3.36 25.20
CA ASP A 119 -13.13 -3.34 26.04
C ASP A 119 -14.03 -2.15 25.68
N GLY A 120 -15.34 -2.32 25.84
CA GLY A 120 -16.34 -1.26 25.72
C GLY A 120 -16.84 -0.99 24.30
N ASP A 121 -18.04 -0.38 24.21
CA ASP A 121 -18.61 0.06 22.96
C ASP A 121 -17.99 1.41 22.54
N VAL A 122 -17.57 1.51 21.28
CA VAL A 122 -17.02 2.72 20.64
C VAL A 122 -17.86 3.18 19.45
N SER A 123 -19.14 2.84 19.44
CA SER A 123 -20.11 3.21 18.39
C SER A 123 -20.46 4.71 18.32
N SER A 124 -19.97 5.53 19.27
CA SER A 124 -20.21 6.97 19.31
C SER A 124 -18.93 7.76 19.53
N PHE A 125 -18.91 9.00 19.04
CA PHE A 125 -17.77 9.91 19.21
C PHE A 125 -17.41 10.14 20.68
N GLN A 126 -18.43 10.30 21.54
CA GLN A 126 -18.26 10.48 22.98
C GLN A 126 -17.57 9.28 23.64
N ALA A 127 -17.84 8.06 23.17
CA ALA A 127 -17.21 6.85 23.69
C ALA A 127 -15.72 6.72 23.33
N VAL A 128 -15.28 7.38 22.25
CA VAL A 128 -13.87 7.44 21.83
C VAL A 128 -13.10 8.52 22.61
N GLN A 129 -13.78 9.54 23.15
CA GLN A 129 -13.12 10.64 23.84
C GLN A 129 -12.30 10.16 25.04
N GLY A 130 -11.03 10.60 25.10
CA GLY A 130 -10.10 10.22 26.17
C GLY A 130 -9.53 8.80 26.06
N LYS A 131 -9.92 8.02 25.04
CA LYS A 131 -9.30 6.71 24.76
C LYS A 131 -7.96 6.89 24.08
N LYS A 132 -7.00 6.02 24.39
CA LYS A 132 -5.72 5.95 23.68
C LYS A 132 -5.91 5.09 22.42
N VAL A 133 -5.77 5.69 21.25
CA VAL A 133 -5.86 5.01 19.96
C VAL A 133 -4.47 4.92 19.35
N ARG A 134 -4.09 3.74 18.87
CA ARG A 134 -2.87 3.58 18.08
C ARG A 134 -3.17 3.97 16.64
N GLY A 135 -2.63 5.10 16.22
CA GLY A 135 -2.69 5.57 14.84
C GLY A 135 -1.79 4.78 13.87
N THR A 136 -2.07 4.91 12.58
CA THR A 136 -1.23 4.39 11.49
C THR A 136 -0.94 5.49 10.47
N GLY A 137 0.33 5.87 10.33
CA GLY A 137 0.73 6.96 9.42
C GLY A 137 -0.01 8.27 9.72
N GLY A 138 -0.41 8.99 8.67
CA GLY A 138 -1.22 10.22 8.77
C GLY A 138 -2.71 10.00 9.09
N MET A 139 -3.19 8.75 9.08
CA MET A 139 -4.58 8.38 9.39
C MET A 139 -4.83 8.18 10.90
N GLY A 140 -3.92 8.67 11.75
CA GLY A 140 -3.80 8.29 13.16
C GLY A 140 -3.46 9.45 14.08
#